data_AF-A0A392RWS0-F1
#
_entry.id   AF-A0A392RWS0-F1
#
_cell.length_a   1.000
_cell.length_b   1.000
_cell.length_c   1.000
_cell.angle_alpha   90.00
_cell.angle_beta   90.00
_cell.angle_gamma   90.00
#
_symmetry.space_group_name_H-M   'P 1'
#
loop_
_entity.id
_entity.type
_entity.pdbx_description
1 polymer ?
#
loop_
_entity_poly.entity_id
_entity_poly.type
_entity_poly.pdbx_seq_one_letter_code
_entity_poly.pdbx_strand_id
1 'polypeptide(L)'
;MKNYTIYAVSITIRIVFGFMLVALIWKFDFSPFMVLIIAVLNDGTIMTISKDRVKPSPVPDSWKLNEIFATGVVLGTYMAIMTAVFFYLVHETNFFS
;
A
#
# COMPACT_ATOMS: atom_id res chain seq x y z
N MET A 1 9.09 -4.45 -15.06
CA MET A 1 8.93 -3.06 -14.54
C MET A 1 7.49 -2.69 -14.22
N LYS A 2 6.46 -3.16 -14.94
CA LYS A 2 5.06 -2.84 -14.61
C LYS A 2 4.68 -3.19 -13.16
N ASN A 3 5.01 -4.39 -12.69
CA ASN A 3 4.69 -4.84 -11.32
C ASN A 3 5.31 -3.91 -10.25
N TYR A 4 6.53 -3.43 -10.48
CA TYR A 4 7.18 -2.45 -9.62
C TYR A 4 6.38 -1.14 -9.59
N THR A 5 5.95 -0.63 -10.74
CA THR A 5 5.13 0.60 -10.81
C THR A 5 3.78 0.42 -10.11
N ILE A 6 3.10 -0.71 -10.30
CA ILE A 6 1.84 -1.02 -9.60
C ILE A 6 2.07 -1.02 -8.09
N TYR A 7 3.14 -1.67 -7.61
CA TYR A 7 3.51 -1.71 -6.20
C TYR A 7 3.78 -0.32 -5.62
N ALA A 8 4.60 0.49 -6.31
CA ALA A 8 4.94 1.84 -5.87
C ALA A 8 3.71 2.74 -5.75
N VAL A 9 2.80 2.69 -6.74
CA VAL A 9 1.51 3.41 -6.71
C VAL A 9 0.61 2.89 -5.59
N SER A 10 0.55 1.58 -5.39
CA SER A 10 -0.30 0.97 -4.37
C SER A 10 0.09 1.36 -2.95
N ILE A 11 1.39 1.39 -2.63
CA ILE A 11 1.87 1.79 -1.30
C ILE A 11 1.66 3.27 -1.02
N THR A 12 1.89 4.14 -2.00
CA THR A 12 1.62 5.57 -1.83
C THR A 12 0.16 5.82 -1.51
N ILE A 13 -0.76 5.21 -2.27
CA ILE A 13 -2.19 5.30 -1.99
C ILE A 13 -2.52 4.73 -0.61
N ARG A 14 -1.97 3.56 -0.25
CA ARG A 14 -2.21 2.92 1.05
C ARG A 14 -1.82 3.83 2.22
N ILE A 15 -0.62 4.40 2.19
CA ILE A 15 -0.09 5.25 3.28
C ILE A 15 -0.92 6.53 3.39
N VAL A 16 -1.16 7.21 2.26
CA VAL A 16 -1.90 8.48 2.25
C VAL A 16 -3.34 8.27 2.70
N PHE A 17 -4.09 7.34 2.09
CA PHE A 17 -5.49 7.10 2.47
C PHE A 17 -5.60 6.49 3.88
N GLY A 18 -4.72 5.55 4.24
CA GLY A 18 -4.79 4.87 5.53
C GLY A 18 -4.64 5.83 6.70
N PHE A 19 -3.58 6.63 6.71
CA PHE A 19 -3.36 7.59 7.80
C PHE A 19 -4.36 8.75 7.75
N MET A 20 -4.76 9.21 6.57
CA MET A 20 -5.82 10.22 6.44
C MET A 20 -7.14 9.74 7.06
N LEU A 21 -7.58 8.51 6.77
CA LEU A 21 -8.83 7.96 7.30
C LEU A 21 -8.78 7.81 8.82
N VAL A 22 -7.66 7.32 9.35
CA VAL A 22 -7.48 7.14 10.80
C VAL A 22 -7.48 8.49 11.53
N ALA A 23 -6.78 9.49 10.99
CA ALA A 23 -6.77 10.84 11.54
C ALA A 23 -8.14 11.52 11.44
N LEU A 24 -8.87 11.33 10.34
CA LEU A 24 -10.17 11.99 10.13
C LEU A 24 -11.28 11.43 11.03
N ILE A 25 -11.35 10.10 11.17
CA ILE A 25 -12.44 9.43 11.89
C ILE A 25 -12.15 9.38 13.40
N TRP A 26 -10.94 8.99 13.80
CA TRP A 26 -10.59 8.77 15.21
C TRP A 26 -9.69 9.86 15.80
N LYS A 27 -9.35 10.92 15.05
CA LYS A 27 -8.41 11.97 15.49
C LYS A 27 -7.10 11.41 16.04
N PHE A 28 -6.67 10.30 15.46
CA PHE A 28 -5.48 9.58 15.90
C PHE A 28 -4.31 9.96 15.00
N ASP A 29 -3.32 10.63 15.58
CA ASP A 29 -2.10 11.01 14.88
C ASP A 29 -1.06 9.89 15.00
N PHE A 30 -0.78 9.23 13.87
CA PHE A 30 0.22 8.18 13.81
C PHE A 30 1.64 8.77 13.87
N SER A 31 2.52 8.15 14.65
CA SER A 31 3.89 8.66 14.86
C SER A 31 4.69 8.75 13.54
N PRO A 32 5.20 9.93 13.16
CA PRO A 32 6.03 10.10 11.96
C PRO A 32 7.29 9.23 11.97
N PHE A 33 7.83 8.94 13.16
CA PHE A 33 9.00 8.07 13.30
C PHE A 33 8.70 6.62 12.88
N MET A 34 7.50 6.13 13.19
CA MET A 34 7.08 4.79 12.74
C MET A 34 6.89 4.75 11.21
N VAL A 35 6.36 5.83 10.61
CA VAL A 35 6.27 5.95 9.15
C VAL A 35 7.65 5.94 8.51
N LEU A 36 8.63 6.63 9.11
CA LEU A 36 10.02 6.63 8.66
C LEU A 36 10.61 5.21 8.67
N ILE A 37 10.40 4.45 9.74
CA ILE A 37 10.86 3.05 9.82
C ILE A 37 10.26 2.22 8.67
N ILE A 38 8.95 2.35 8.43
CA ILE A 38 8.28 1.65 7.33
C ILE A 38 8.90 2.03 5.98
N ALA A 39 9.17 3.31 5.76
CA ALA A 39 9.78 3.78 4.51
C ALA A 39 11.18 3.20 4.29
N VAL A 40 12.04 3.20 5.31
CA VAL A 40 13.40 2.64 5.22
C VAL A 40 13.37 1.14 4.95
N LEU A 41 12.49 0.40 5.64
CA LEU A 41 12.34 -1.04 5.41
C LEU A 41 11.78 -1.35 4.02
N ASN A 42 10.87 -0.52 3.52
CA ASN A 42 10.34 -0.64 2.17
C ASN A 42 11.46 -0.47 1.13
N ASP A 43 12.19 0.64 1.21
CA ASP A 43 13.27 0.97 0.26
C ASP A 43 14.41 -0.04 0.31
N GLY A 44 14.75 -0.55 1.50
CA GLY A 44 15.79 -1.57 1.65
C GLY A 44 15.42 -2.90 0.97
N THR A 45 14.15 -3.29 1.01
CA THR A 45 13.69 -4.58 0.48
C THR A 45 13.28 -4.51 -1.00
N ILE A 46 12.95 -3.32 -1.52
CA ILE A 46 12.51 -3.14 -2.91
C ILE A 46 13.60 -3.52 -3.93
N MET A 47 14.88 -3.48 -3.54
CA MET A 47 16.00 -3.89 -4.38
C MET A 47 15.88 -5.35 -4.85
N THR A 48 15.19 -6.21 -4.09
CA THR A 48 14.96 -7.60 -4.47
C THR A 48 14.13 -7.75 -5.75
N ILE A 49 13.26 -6.78 -6.06
CA ILE A 49 12.43 -6.77 -7.28
C ILE A 49 13.30 -6.70 -8.54
N SER A 50 14.48 -6.07 -8.47
CA SER A 50 15.41 -6.01 -9.61
C SER A 50 15.98 -7.37 -10.01
N LYS A 51 15.96 -8.34 -9.08
CA LYS A 51 16.46 -9.71 -9.26
C LYS A 51 15.33 -10.74 -9.39
N ASP A 52 14.08 -10.29 -9.39
CA ASP A 52 12.91 -11.16 -9.47
C ASP A 52 12.81 -11.84 -10.84
N ARG A 53 12.53 -13.15 -10.85
CA ARG A 53 12.39 -13.98 -12.05
C ARG A 53 10.92 -14.16 -12.39
N VAL A 54 10.29 -13.09 -12.86
CA VAL A 54 8.88 -13.13 -13.30
C VAL A 54 8.73 -13.83 -14.66
N LYS A 55 7.63 -14.57 -14.83
CA LYS A 55 7.29 -15.20 -16.11
C LYS A 55 7.00 -14.10 -17.16
N PRO A 56 7.64 -14.12 -18.34
CA PRO A 56 7.34 -13.19 -19.41
C PRO A 56 5.87 -13.30 -19.87
N SER A 57 5.30 -12.18 -20.31
CA SER A 57 3.96 -12.17 -20.91
C SER A 57 3.96 -13.01 -22.20
N PRO A 58 2.94 -13.86 -22.42
CA PRO A 58 2.80 -14.64 -23.66
C PRO A 58 2.42 -13.77 -24.87
N VAL A 59 2.00 -12.53 -24.65
CA VAL A 59 1.62 -11.55 -25.69
C VAL A 59 2.47 -10.28 -25.57
N PRO A 60 2.73 -9.57 -26.69
CA PRO A 60 3.44 -8.31 -26.65
C PRO A 60 2.67 -7.31 -25.78
N ASP A 61 3.34 -6.83 -24.73
CA ASP A 61 2.72 -6.01 -23.71
C ASP A 61 3.20 -4.57 -23.83
N SER A 62 2.28 -3.64 -24.08
CA SER A 62 2.56 -2.21 -24.19
C SER A 62 2.44 -1.51 -22.84
N TRP A 63 3.14 -0.39 -22.64
CA TRP A 63 3.13 0.31 -21.35
C TRP A 63 1.85 1.13 -21.14
N LYS A 64 0.78 0.43 -20.76
CA LYS A 64 -0.55 1.00 -20.49
C LYS A 64 -0.59 1.61 -19.08
N LEU A 65 -0.15 2.86 -18.97
CA LEU A 65 -0.10 3.57 -17.69
C LEU A 65 -1.47 3.63 -16.99
N ASN A 66 -2.54 3.90 -17.72
CA ASN A 66 -3.89 3.98 -17.13
C ASN A 66 -4.29 2.69 -16.41
N GLU A 67 -3.94 1.53 -16.97
CA GLU A 67 -4.22 0.23 -16.37
C GLU A 67 -3.36 0.00 -15.11
N ILE A 68 -2.06 0.29 -15.21
CA ILE A 68 -1.10 0.18 -14.09
C ILE A 68 -1.54 1.05 -12.91
N PHE A 69 -1.91 2.31 -13.16
CA PHE A 69 -2.37 3.23 -12.13
C PHE A 69 -3.72 2.79 -11.55
N ALA A 70 -4.68 2.37 -12.37
CA ALA A 70 -5.97 1.88 -11.90
C ALA A 70 -5.79 0.66 -10.97
N THR A 71 -4.97 -0.32 -11.37
CA THR A 71 -4.66 -1.49 -10.53
C THR A 71 -3.98 -1.07 -9.23
N GLY A 72 -3.00 -0.16 -9.29
CA GLY A 72 -2.30 0.34 -8.11
C GLY A 72 -3.25 1.02 -7.12
N VAL A 73 -4.12 1.90 -7.60
CA VAL A 73 -5.11 2.61 -6.78
C VAL A 73 -6.08 1.64 -6.12
N VAL A 74 -6.67 0.71 -6.87
CA VAL A 74 -7.63 -0.26 -6.31
C VAL A 74 -6.99 -1.10 -5.20
N LEU A 75 -5.78 -1.63 -5.42
CA LEU A 75 -5.05 -2.41 -4.41
C LEU A 75 -4.69 -1.55 -3.19
N GLY A 76 -4.22 -0.33 -3.40
CA GLY A 76 -3.85 0.61 -2.34
C GLY A 76 -5.04 1.00 -1.48
N THR A 77 -6.16 1.36 -2.10
CA THR A 77 -7.41 1.72 -1.41
C THR A 77 -7.98 0.54 -0.64
N TYR A 78 -7.98 -0.67 -1.22
CA TYR A 78 -8.39 -1.87 -0.50
C TYR A 78 -7.58 -2.08 0.79
N MET A 79 -6.24 -2.01 0.70
CA MET A 79 -5.38 -2.15 1.87
C MET A 79 -5.57 -1.03 2.91
N ALA A 80 -5.83 0.21 2.46
CA ALA A 80 -6.13 1.32 3.36
C ALA A 80 -7.43 1.09 4.13
N ILE A 81 -8.50 0.66 3.45
CA ILE A 81 -9.79 0.33 4.08
C ILE A 81 -9.61 -0.80 5.09
N MET A 82 -8.90 -1.88 4.73
CA MET A 82 -8.64 -2.98 5.65
C MET A 82 -7.84 -2.53 6.88
N THR A 83 -6.91 -1.59 6.72
CA THR A 83 -6.17 -1.00 7.85
C THR A 83 -7.09 -0.19 8.76
N ALA A 84 -8.02 0.60 8.20
CA ALA A 84 -9.01 1.35 8.97
C ALA A 84 -10.01 0.42 9.68
N VAL A 85 -10.47 -0.64 9.03
CA VAL A 85 -11.33 -1.67 9.64
C VAL A 85 -10.61 -2.37 10.79
N PHE A 86 -9.34 -2.73 10.60
CA PHE A 86 -8.53 -3.30 11.68
C PHE A 86 -8.42 -2.35 12.87
N PHE A 87 -8.13 -1.07 12.62
CA PHE A 87 -8.07 -0.05 13.67
C PHE A 87 -9.40 0.08 14.41
N TYR A 88 -10.52 0.11 13.68
CA TYR A 88 -11.86 0.12 14.27
C TYR A 88 -12.11 -1.08 15.19
N LEU A 89 -11.80 -2.30 14.73
CA LEU A 89 -12.01 -3.51 15.52
C LEU A 89 -11.20 -3.51 16.81
N VAL A 90 -9.97 -3.02 16.79
CA VAL A 90 -9.12 -2.98 18.00
C VAL A 90 -9.52 -1.85 18.94
N HIS A 91 -9.93 -0.69 18.41
CA HIS A 91 -10.16 0.51 19.21
C HIS A 91 -11.57 0.57 19.83
N GLU A 92 -12.60 0.21 19.06
CA GLU A 92 -14.00 0.39 19.46
C GLU A 92 -14.68 -0.91 19.90
N THR A 93 -14.11 -2.08 19.55
CA THR A 93 -14.76 -3.36 19.82
C THR A 93 -13.93 -4.25 20.74
N ASN A 94 -14.60 -5.06 21.56
CA ASN A 94 -13.94 -6.06 22.42
C ASN A 94 -13.58 -7.34 21.66
N PHE A 95 -13.48 -7.30 20.33
CA PHE A 95 -13.31 -8.50 19.50
C PHE A 95 -12.06 -9.32 19.83
N PHE A 96 -11.00 -8.65 20.32
CA PHE A 96 -9.71 -9.29 20.65
C PHE A 96 -9.48 -9.50 22.16
N SER A 97 -10.48 -9.25 23.01
CA SER A 97 -10.42 -9.47 24.47
C SER A 97 -11.17 -10.72 24.91
#